data_AF-A0A843GP74-F1
#
_entry.id   AF-A0A843GP74-F1
#
_cell.length_a   1.000
_cell.length_b   1.000
_cell.length_c   1.000
_cell.angle_alpha   90.00
_cell.angle_beta   90.00
_cell.angle_gamma   90.00
#
_symmetry.space_group_name_H-M   'P 1'
#
loop_
_entity.id
_entity.type
_entity.pdbx_description
1 polymer ?
#
loop_
_entity_poly.entity_id
_entity_poly.type
_entity_poly.pdbx_seq_one_letter_code
_entity_poly.pdbx_strand_id
1 'polypeptide(L)'
;MKITNELLLERLKHLENKQYASNTIENYFTDVKLFLEFIKSDLTVETVVSEDLTLLEIEKWKNVLGETMTPKTSIYYAIRPTLSQQTIQSKLTAIKSLLKYMNYFYDEGVDYRKIETKRIKSDYIECLTDDEYHTFFNFI
;
A
#
# COMPACT_ATOMS: atom_id res chain seq x y z
N MET A 1 -3.82 -18.66 9.56
CA MET A 1 -4.61 -18.51 8.32
C MET A 1 -3.74 -18.35 7.09
N LYS A 2 -4.17 -18.96 5.99
CA LYS A 2 -3.60 -18.80 4.66
C LYS A 2 -4.30 -17.63 3.94
N ILE A 3 -3.58 -16.75 3.25
CA ILE A 3 -4.21 -15.67 2.46
C ILE A 3 -4.68 -16.25 1.12
N THR A 4 -5.90 -16.75 0.99
CA THR A 4 -6.34 -17.41 -0.26
C THR A 4 -6.95 -16.45 -1.29
N ASN A 5 -7.16 -16.92 -2.52
CA ASN A 5 -7.89 -16.15 -3.54
C ASN A 5 -9.33 -15.85 -3.11
N GLU A 6 -9.99 -16.79 -2.42
CA GLU A 6 -11.34 -16.59 -1.88
C GLU A 6 -11.35 -15.45 -0.87
N LEU A 7 -10.39 -15.41 0.05
CA LEU A 7 -10.26 -14.32 1.02
C LEU A 7 -10.06 -12.96 0.32
N LEU A 8 -9.25 -12.92 -0.75
CA LEU A 8 -9.04 -11.69 -1.52
C LEU A 8 -10.31 -11.24 -2.25
N LEU A 9 -11.10 -12.18 -2.78
CA LEU A 9 -12.40 -11.89 -3.39
C LEU A 9 -13.44 -11.41 -2.37
N GLU A 10 -13.48 -12.00 -1.17
CA GLU A 10 -14.31 -11.54 -0.06
C GLU A 10 -13.92 -10.13 0.36
N ARG A 11 -12.61 -9.87 0.45
CA ARG A 11 -12.07 -8.55 0.73
C ARG A 11 -12.45 -7.52 -0.33
N LEU A 12 -12.44 -7.89 -1.61
CA LEU A 12 -12.85 -7.03 -2.71
C LEU A 12 -14.31 -6.59 -2.53
N LYS A 13 -15.21 -7.56 -2.39
CA LYS A 13 -16.64 -7.30 -2.15
C LYS A 13 -16.85 -6.42 -0.92
N HIS A 14 -16.09 -6.64 0.14
CA HIS A 14 -16.17 -5.82 1.35
C HIS A 14 -15.75 -4.36 1.12
N LEU A 15 -14.73 -4.12 0.30
CA LEU A 15 -14.30 -2.76 -0.07
C LEU A 15 -15.34 -2.08 -0.98
N GLU A 16 -15.90 -2.81 -1.94
CA GLU A 16 -16.97 -2.31 -2.82
C GLU A 16 -18.24 -1.95 -2.03
N ASN A 17 -18.65 -2.81 -1.10
CA ASN A 17 -19.79 -2.55 -0.22
C ASN A 17 -19.60 -1.33 0.69
N LYS A 18 -18.34 -0.98 0.99
CA LYS A 18 -17.98 0.25 1.71
C LYS A 18 -17.85 1.48 0.81
N GLN A 19 -18.15 1.34 -0.48
CA GLN A 19 -18.13 2.42 -1.47
C GLN A 19 -16.76 3.10 -1.59
N TYR A 20 -15.67 2.34 -1.45
CA TYR A 20 -14.35 2.85 -1.79
C TYR A 20 -14.28 3.14 -3.30
N ALA A 21 -13.59 4.22 -3.68
CA ALA A 21 -13.37 4.55 -5.08
C ALA A 21 -12.58 3.44 -5.80
N SER A 22 -12.89 3.20 -7.08
CA SER A 22 -12.27 2.13 -7.87
C SER A 22 -10.75 2.21 -7.88
N ASN A 23 -10.18 3.41 -8.06
CA ASN A 23 -8.73 3.61 -8.02
C ASN A 23 -8.13 3.24 -6.65
N THR A 24 -8.86 3.47 -5.55
CA THR A 24 -8.40 3.07 -4.21
C THR A 24 -8.38 1.56 -4.06
N ILE A 25 -9.39 0.87 -4.59
CA ILE A 25 -9.49 -0.60 -4.58
C ILE A 25 -8.36 -1.19 -5.44
N GLU A 26 -8.14 -0.66 -6.64
CA GLU A 26 -7.07 -1.11 -7.55
C GLU A 26 -5.69 -0.93 -6.93
N ASN A 27 -5.40 0.25 -6.36
CA ASN A 27 -4.13 0.51 -5.68
C ASN A 27 -3.93 -0.44 -4.49
N TYR A 28 -4.98 -0.66 -3.70
CA TYR A 28 -4.95 -1.59 -2.57
C TYR A 28 -4.57 -3.00 -3.03
N PHE A 29 -5.23 -3.54 -4.06
CA PHE A 29 -4.96 -4.90 -4.53
C PHE A 29 -3.62 -5.02 -5.25
N THR A 30 -3.17 -3.97 -5.93
CA THR A 30 -1.82 -3.89 -6.50
C THR A 30 -0.77 -3.99 -5.39
N ASP A 31 -0.92 -3.21 -4.32
CA ASP A 31 0.02 -3.23 -3.20
C ASP A 31 0.01 -4.56 -2.43
N VAL A 32 -1.18 -5.15 -2.21
CA VAL A 32 -1.30 -6.49 -1.61
C VAL A 32 -0.66 -7.54 -2.51
N LYS A 33 -0.89 -7.50 -3.82
CA LYS A 33 -0.30 -8.45 -4.77
C LYS A 33 1.22 -8.39 -4.74
N LEU A 34 1.81 -7.19 -4.79
CA LEU A 34 3.27 -7.03 -4.72
C LEU A 34 3.86 -7.61 -3.44
N PHE A 35 3.19 -7.40 -2.31
CA PHE A 35 3.60 -7.98 -1.03
C PHE A 35 3.51 -9.51 -1.03
N LEU A 36 2.42 -10.07 -1.58
CA LEU A 36 2.26 -11.51 -1.70
C LEU A 36 3.28 -12.13 -2.66
N GLU A 37 3.63 -11.45 -3.75
CA GLU A 37 4.70 -11.85 -4.66
C GLU A 37 6.07 -11.83 -3.98
N PHE A 38 6.33 -10.83 -3.13
CA PHE A 38 7.54 -10.78 -2.30
C PHE A 38 7.62 -11.96 -1.32
N ILE A 39 6.52 -12.33 -0.66
CA ILE A 39 6.49 -13.51 0.21
C ILE A 39 6.60 -14.81 -0.59
N LYS A 40 6.00 -14.85 -1.79
CA LYS A 40 5.96 -16.03 -2.66
C LYS A 40 7.25 -16.33 -3.41
N SER A 41 8.25 -15.45 -3.42
CA SER A 41 9.50 -15.73 -4.15
C SER A 41 10.23 -17.00 -3.67
N ASP A 42 9.80 -17.60 -2.55
CA ASP A 42 10.31 -18.86 -2.01
C ASP A 42 9.49 -20.14 -2.34
N LEU A 43 8.26 -20.11 -2.91
CA LEU A 43 7.46 -21.33 -3.21
C LEU A 43 6.42 -21.16 -4.37
N THR A 44 6.21 -22.21 -5.16
CA THR A 44 5.40 -22.26 -6.41
C THR A 44 3.90 -21.95 -6.25
N VAL A 45 3.30 -21.46 -7.35
CA VAL A 45 2.19 -20.50 -7.46
C VAL A 45 0.78 -20.96 -7.04
N GLU A 46 0.49 -22.24 -6.84
CA GLU A 46 -0.90 -22.72 -6.75
C GLU A 46 -1.60 -22.49 -5.42
N THR A 47 -0.88 -22.01 -4.41
CA THR A 47 -1.44 -21.74 -3.08
C THR A 47 -0.86 -20.43 -2.58
N VAL A 48 -1.68 -19.36 -2.50
CA VAL A 48 -1.29 -18.20 -1.68
C VAL A 48 -1.48 -18.64 -0.23
N VAL A 49 -0.41 -19.16 0.35
CA VAL A 49 -0.40 -19.69 1.70
C VAL A 49 0.88 -19.24 2.35
N SER A 50 0.78 -18.27 3.23
CA SER A 50 1.66 -18.23 4.38
C SER A 50 0.90 -18.94 5.49
N GLU A 51 1.35 -20.13 5.88
CA GLU A 51 0.87 -20.74 7.13
C GLU A 51 1.31 -19.91 8.34
N ASP A 52 2.35 -19.08 8.18
CA ASP A 52 2.98 -18.30 9.24
C ASP A 52 3.35 -16.90 8.77
N LEU A 53 2.36 -16.05 8.45
CA LEU A 53 2.70 -14.65 8.18
C LEU A 53 3.24 -14.09 9.49
N THR A 54 4.46 -13.58 9.48
CA THR A 54 5.10 -13.04 10.67
C THR A 54 5.30 -11.53 10.57
N LEU A 55 5.42 -10.88 11.73
CA LEU A 55 5.89 -9.49 11.76
C LEU A 55 7.27 -9.33 11.12
N LEU A 56 8.09 -10.38 11.16
CA LEU A 56 9.42 -10.36 10.54
C LEU A 56 9.33 -10.22 9.02
N GLU A 57 8.40 -10.89 8.34
CA GLU A 57 8.22 -10.76 6.89
C GLU A 57 7.70 -9.36 6.51
N ILE A 58 6.85 -8.78 7.34
CA ILE A 58 6.34 -7.42 7.15
C ILE A 58 7.47 -6.39 7.32
N GLU A 59 8.35 -6.56 8.31
CA GLU A 59 9.53 -5.70 8.47
C GLU A 59 10.56 -5.91 7.34
N LYS A 60 10.77 -7.15 6.87
CA LYS A 60 11.60 -7.41 5.68
C LYS A 60 11.03 -6.68 4.46
N TRP A 61 9.72 -6.75 4.24
CA TRP A 61 9.07 -6.02 3.15
C TRP A 61 9.24 -4.51 3.26
N LYS A 62 9.09 -3.96 4.46
CA LYS A 62 9.34 -2.53 4.73
C LYS A 62 10.77 -2.12 4.38
N ASN A 63 11.77 -2.95 4.67
CA ASN A 63 13.16 -2.70 4.30
C ASN A 63 13.33 -2.72 2.77
N VAL A 64 12.77 -3.72 2.09
CA VAL A 64 12.77 -3.80 0.61
C VAL A 64 12.15 -2.55 0.00
N LEU A 65 11.02 -2.08 0.53
CA LEU A 65 10.40 -0.83 0.07
C LEU A 65 11.28 0.40 0.28
N GLY A 66 12.08 0.43 1.36
CA GLY A 66 13.04 1.49 1.64
C GLY A 66 14.21 1.54 0.66
N GLU A 67 14.59 0.39 0.11
CA GLU A 67 15.67 0.22 -0.87
C GLU A 67 15.16 0.24 -2.33
N THR A 68 13.84 0.15 -2.52
CA THR A 68 13.23 0.13 -3.86
C THR A 68 13.46 1.46 -4.57
N MET A 69 14.06 1.37 -5.76
CA MET A 69 14.33 2.54 -6.59
C MET A 69 13.03 3.19 -7.09
N THR A 70 13.02 4.52 -7.15
CA THR A 70 11.93 5.25 -7.79
C THR A 70 11.83 4.82 -9.26
N PRO A 71 10.63 4.56 -9.80
CA PRO A 71 10.47 4.22 -11.22
C PRO A 71 10.94 5.36 -12.12
N LYS A 72 11.58 5.04 -13.26
CA LYS A 72 12.04 6.04 -14.25
C LYS A 72 10.92 6.92 -14.80
N THR A 73 9.69 6.42 -14.78
CA THR A 73 8.49 7.13 -15.22
C THR A 73 7.98 8.15 -14.21
N SER A 74 8.47 8.12 -12.97
CA SER A 74 8.08 9.06 -11.93
C SER A 74 8.76 10.41 -12.13
N ILE A 75 8.02 11.49 -11.93
CA ILE A 75 8.56 12.86 -11.87
C ILE A 75 9.63 13.02 -10.79
N TYR A 76 9.62 12.15 -9.78
CA TYR A 76 10.56 12.18 -8.66
C TYR A 76 11.83 11.36 -8.91
N TYR A 77 11.97 10.67 -10.07
CA TYR A 77 13.11 9.78 -10.35
C TYR A 77 14.47 10.47 -10.19
N ALA A 78 14.59 11.70 -10.72
CA ALA A 78 15.82 12.48 -10.63
C ALA A 78 16.06 13.10 -9.24
N ILE A 79 15.01 13.22 -8.43
CA ILE A 79 15.03 13.95 -7.15
C ILE A 79 15.24 12.99 -5.98
N ARG A 80 14.65 11.79 -6.05
CA ARG A 80 14.68 10.79 -4.98
C ARG A 80 15.08 9.44 -5.55
N PRO A 81 16.23 8.87 -5.14
CA PRO A 81 16.70 7.60 -5.67
C PRO A 81 15.74 6.45 -5.30
N THR A 82 15.13 6.50 -4.12
CA THR A 82 14.23 5.47 -3.60
C THR A 82 12.82 6.00 -3.29
N LEU A 83 11.89 5.07 -3.07
CA LEU A 83 10.49 5.39 -2.76
C LEU A 83 10.35 6.37 -1.59
N SER A 84 9.41 7.30 -1.74
CA SER A 84 9.07 8.23 -0.66
C SER A 84 8.51 7.49 0.55
N GLN A 85 8.73 8.03 1.75
CA GLN A 85 8.11 7.48 2.97
C GLN A 85 6.58 7.39 2.85
N GLN A 86 5.94 8.30 2.10
CA GLN A 86 4.49 8.31 1.89
C GLN A 86 4.05 7.13 1.04
N THR A 87 4.79 6.83 -0.01
CA THR A 87 4.57 5.64 -0.84
C THR A 87 4.75 4.36 -0.01
N ILE A 88 5.81 4.28 0.80
CA ILE A 88 6.05 3.14 1.70
C ILE A 88 4.90 2.99 2.70
N GLN A 89 4.45 4.10 3.30
CA GLN A 89 3.32 4.11 4.24
C GLN A 89 2.03 3.63 3.57
N SER A 90 1.73 4.08 2.36
CA SER A 90 0.55 3.64 1.60
C SER A 90 0.56 2.12 1.39
N LYS A 91 1.70 1.58 0.92
CA LYS A 91 1.91 0.15 0.68
C LYS A 91 1.74 -0.68 1.96
N LEU A 92 2.34 -0.23 3.07
CA LEU A 92 2.18 -0.87 4.38
C LEU A 92 0.75 -0.78 4.91
N THR A 93 0.04 0.30 4.61
CA THR A 93 -1.36 0.50 5.03
C THR A 93 -2.29 -0.49 4.33
N ALA A 94 -2.05 -0.82 3.06
CA ALA A 94 -2.81 -1.87 2.36
C ALA A 94 -2.68 -3.22 3.08
N ILE A 95 -1.45 -3.62 3.43
CA ILE A 95 -1.18 -4.87 4.17
C ILE A 95 -1.82 -4.84 5.56
N LYS A 96 -1.62 -3.74 6.31
CA LYS A 96 -2.23 -3.55 7.63
C LYS A 96 -3.75 -3.61 7.57
N SER A 97 -4.36 -3.09 6.51
CA SER A 97 -5.80 -3.14 6.30
C SER A 97 -6.31 -4.53 5.93
N LEU A 98 -5.53 -5.35 5.22
CA LEU A 98 -5.84 -6.76 5.00
C LEU A 98 -5.81 -7.53 6.32
N LEU A 99 -4.77 -7.34 7.12
CA LEU A 99 -4.62 -8.01 8.42
C LEU A 99 -5.70 -7.58 9.41
N LYS A 100 -6.06 -6.29 9.42
CA LYS A 100 -7.21 -5.82 10.20
C LYS A 100 -8.52 -6.50 9.80
N TYR A 101 -8.73 -6.74 8.50
CA TYR A 101 -9.90 -7.47 8.02
C TYR A 101 -9.87 -8.92 8.50
N MET A 102 -8.73 -9.60 8.34
CA MET A 102 -8.55 -10.99 8.78
C MET A 102 -8.76 -11.15 10.29
N ASN A 103 -8.10 -10.32 11.09
CA ASN A 103 -8.25 -10.32 12.55
C ASN A 103 -9.70 -10.04 12.98
N TYR A 104 -10.45 -9.23 12.23
CA TYR A 104 -11.83 -8.89 12.60
C TYR A 104 -12.85 -9.98 12.24
N PHE A 105 -12.74 -10.57 11.04
CA PHE A 105 -13.74 -11.51 10.53
C PHE A 105 -13.44 -12.99 10.82
N TYR A 106 -12.17 -13.33 11.05
CA TYR A 106 -11.75 -14.72 11.25
C TYR A 106 -11.00 -14.93 12.56
N ASP A 107 -10.76 -13.86 13.35
CA ASP A 107 -9.93 -13.89 14.57
C ASP A 107 -8.52 -14.49 14.34
N GLU A 108 -8.02 -14.37 13.11
CA GLU A 108 -6.76 -14.94 12.68
C GLU A 108 -5.84 -13.90 12.05
N GLY A 109 -4.54 -14.17 12.07
CA GLY A 109 -3.50 -13.37 11.41
C GLY A 109 -2.64 -12.58 12.39
N VAL A 110 -1.61 -11.92 11.84
CA VAL A 110 -0.71 -11.06 12.63
C VAL A 110 -1.48 -9.89 13.21
N ASP A 111 -1.23 -9.57 14.49
CA ASP A 111 -1.76 -8.36 15.12
C ASP A 111 -1.29 -7.12 14.34
N TYR A 112 -2.19 -6.57 13.54
CA TYR A 112 -1.94 -5.44 12.67
C TYR A 112 -1.48 -4.18 13.43
N ARG A 113 -1.75 -4.10 14.75
CA ARG A 113 -1.40 -2.94 15.59
C ARG A 113 0.10 -2.87 15.84
N LYS A 114 0.79 -4.01 15.80
CA LYS A 114 2.25 -4.10 15.96
C LYS A 114 3.03 -3.64 14.72
N ILE A 115 2.35 -3.40 13.60
CA ILE A 115 2.97 -2.87 12.38
C ILE A 115 3.08 -1.35 12.51
N GLU A 116 4.32 -0.88 12.68
CA GLU A 116 4.62 0.54 12.76
C GLU A 116 4.64 1.20 11.39
N THR A 117 3.81 2.24 11.24
CA THR A 117 3.81 3.12 10.08
C THR A 117 4.18 4.52 10.55
N LYS A 118 5.26 5.10 10.03
CA LYS A 118 5.64 6.48 10.35
C LYS A 118 4.50 7.42 9.95
N ARG A 119 4.09 8.32 10.86
CA ARG A 119 3.13 9.38 10.54
C ARG A 119 3.87 10.48 9.78
N ILE A 120 3.49 10.68 8.54
CA ILE A 120 4.06 11.73 7.69
C ILE A 120 3.21 12.98 7.85
N LYS A 121 3.86 14.10 8.15
CA LYS A 121 3.19 15.41 8.14
C LYS A 121 2.97 15.79 6.68
N SER A 122 1.77 16.25 6.33
CA SER A 122 1.55 16.82 5.01
C SER A 122 2.42 18.05 4.86
N ASP A 123 3.19 18.12 3.78
CA ASP A 123 3.82 19.37 3.40
C ASP A 123 2.72 20.39 3.11
N TYR A 124 2.96 21.64 3.50
CA TYR A 124 2.06 22.74 3.18
C TYR A 124 2.04 22.91 1.66
N ILE A 125 0.85 22.77 1.06
CA ILE A 125 0.66 23.05 -0.35
C ILE A 125 0.41 24.55 -0.46
N GLU A 126 1.35 25.28 -1.05
CA GLU A 126 1.13 26.67 -1.43
C GLU A 126 -0.01 26.71 -2.45
N CYS A 127 -1.06 27.45 -2.11
CA CYS A 127 -2.14 27.76 -3.03
C CYS A 127 -1.70 28.93 -3.91
N LEU A 128 -2.21 28.98 -5.15
CA LEU A 128 -2.03 30.14 -6.00
C LEU A 128 -2.62 31.36 -5.31
N THR A 129 -1.86 32.45 -5.30
CA THR A 129 -2.37 33.78 -4.95
C THR A 129 -3.36 34.27 -6.02
N ASP A 130 -4.21 35.24 -5.68
CA ASP A 130 -5.18 35.82 -6.64
C ASP A 130 -4.48 36.33 -7.91
N ASP A 131 -3.30 36.94 -7.77
CA ASP A 131 -2.51 37.44 -8.90
C ASP A 131 -1.96 36.32 -9.79
N GLU A 132 -1.50 35.21 -9.18
CA GLU A 132 -1.04 34.03 -9.92
C GLU A 132 -2.20 33.32 -10.62
N TYR A 133 -3.36 33.26 -9.97
CA TYR A 133 -4.59 32.73 -10.55
C TYR A 133 -4.99 33.53 -11.80
N HIS A 134 -5.06 34.85 -11.70
CA HIS A 134 -5.40 35.70 -12.85
C HIS A 134 -4.36 35.63 -13.98
N THR A 135 -3.08 35.54 -13.63
CA THR A 135 -2.01 35.37 -14.61
C THR A 135 -2.13 34.04 -15.36
N PHE A 136 -2.42 32.95 -14.66
CA PHE A 136 -2.59 31.63 -15.26
C PHE A 136 -3.77 31.57 -16.23
N PHE A 137 -4.92 32.15 -15.86
CA PHE A 137 -6.12 32.14 -16.70
C PHE A 137 -6.02 33.06 -17.93
N ASN A 138 -5.24 34.14 -17.86
CA ASN A 138 -5.01 35.00 -19.02
C ASN A 138 -3.97 34.43 -20.01
N PHE A 139 -3.32 33.31 -19.67
CA PHE A 139 -2.32 32.62 -20.50
C PHE A 139 -2.90 31.44 -21.31
N ILE A 140 -4.15 31.04 -21.03
CA ILE A 140 -4.91 29.97 -21.71
C ILE A 140 -5.87 30.61 -22.72
#